data_AF-A0A9X2PFX0-F1
#
_entry.id   AF-A0A9X2PFX0-F1
#
_cell.length_a   1.000
_cell.length_b   1.000
_cell.length_c   1.000
_cell.angle_alpha   90.00
_cell.angle_beta   90.00
_cell.angle_gamma   90.00
#
_symmetry.space_group_name_H-M   'P 1'
#
loop_
_entity.id
_entity.type
_entity.pdbx_description
1 polymer ?
#
loop_
_entity_poly.entity_id
_entity_poly.type
_entity_poly.pdbx_seq_one_letter_code
_entity_poly.pdbx_strand_id
1 'polypeptide(L)'
;MRPVDLLMVLISVALSSLSQVVLKRGMTSAPVRAALEGGGIGDTLIALVTSPFVTGGLACFGMSAVVWLFVLSRIPLSLAYPFVALGIVATVFAGSTLFGESPTPQSLMGVALIVSGVVMVGLAK
;
A
#
# COMPACT_ATOMS: atom_id res chain seq x y z
N MET A 1 -22.88 -6.51 -3.15
CA MET A 1 -21.91 -6.55 -2.03
C MET A 1 -22.59 -6.01 -0.78
N ARG A 2 -22.50 -6.67 0.38
CA ARG A 2 -23.09 -6.11 1.61
C ARG A 2 -22.25 -4.92 2.08
N PRO A 3 -22.83 -3.92 2.79
CA PRO A 3 -22.07 -2.76 3.26
C PRO A 3 -20.84 -3.12 4.10
N VAL A 4 -20.94 -4.19 4.89
CA VAL A 4 -19.82 -4.70 5.70
C VAL A 4 -18.65 -5.20 4.86
N ASP A 5 -18.92 -5.86 3.72
CA ASP A 5 -17.87 -6.41 2.86
C ASP A 5 -17.11 -5.25 2.17
N LEU A 6 -17.84 -4.21 1.73
CA LEU A 6 -17.25 -2.98 1.20
C LEU A 6 -16.36 -2.29 2.25
N LEU A 7 -16.86 -2.16 3.48
CA LEU A 7 -16.10 -1.54 4.57
C LEU A 7 -14.80 -2.29 4.84
N MET A 8 -14.83 -3.62 4.87
CA MET A 8 -13.63 -4.46 5.05
C MET A 8 -12.62 -4.27 3.92
N VAL A 9 -13.10 -4.18 2.67
CA VAL A 9 -12.25 -3.87 1.50
C VAL A 9 -11.57 -2.51 1.67
N LEU A 10 -12.32 -1.46 1.96
CA LEU A 10 -11.78 -0.10 2.10
C LEU A 10 -10.79 0.00 3.27
N ILE A 11 -11.08 -0.66 4.40
CA ILE A 11 -10.16 -0.71 5.54
C ILE A 11 -8.87 -1.44 5.16
N SER A 12 -8.95 -2.60 4.51
CA SER A 12 -7.77 -3.35 4.05
C SER A 12 -6.93 -2.50 3.10
N VAL A 13 -7.54 -1.89 2.09
CA VAL A 13 -6.84 -1.04 1.14
C VAL A 13 -6.18 0.16 1.83
N ALA A 14 -6.88 0.82 2.75
CA ALA A 14 -6.33 1.95 3.51
C ALA A 14 -5.15 1.53 4.41
N LEU A 15 -5.24 0.39 5.10
CA LEU A 15 -4.15 -0.18 5.91
C LEU A 15 -2.95 -0.53 5.03
N SER A 16 -3.19 -1.10 3.84
CA SER A 16 -2.14 -1.40 2.87
C SER A 16 -1.44 -0.12 2.41
N SER A 17 -2.18 0.91 1.98
CA SER A 17 -1.60 2.20 1.58
C SER A 17 -0.82 2.87 2.71
N LEU A 18 -1.38 2.86 3.93
CA LEU A 18 -0.68 3.37 5.11
C LEU A 18 0.62 2.61 5.35
N SER A 19 0.61 1.28 5.22
CA SER A 19 1.82 0.46 5.37
C SER A 19 2.90 0.87 4.38
N GLN A 20 2.55 1.13 3.11
CA GLN A 20 3.52 1.55 2.10
C GLN A 20 4.18 2.89 2.45
N VAL A 21 3.40 3.84 2.95
CA VAL A 21 3.92 5.14 3.41
C VAL A 21 4.87 4.97 4.60
N VAL A 22 4.48 4.17 5.59
CA VAL A 22 5.30 3.96 6.79
C VAL A 22 6.59 3.19 6.43
N LEU A 23 6.49 2.15 5.60
CA LEU A 23 7.63 1.40 5.09
C LEU A 23 8.59 2.30 4.31
N LYS A 24 8.08 3.16 3.42
CA LYS A 24 8.90 4.13 2.68
C LYS A 24 9.70 5.01 3.62
N ARG A 25 9.09 5.54 4.71
CA ARG A 25 9.81 6.31 5.74
C ARG A 25 10.89 5.49 6.45
N GLY A 26 10.60 4.23 6.75
CA GLY A 26 11.57 3.33 7.38
C GLY A 26 12.77 3.05 6.48
N MET A 27 12.52 2.77 5.20
CA MET A 27 13.55 2.46 4.21
C MET A 27 14.42 3.67 3.85
N THR A 28 13.93 4.90 4.00
CA THR A 28 14.71 6.12 3.77
C THR A 28 15.41 6.65 5.02
N SER A 29 15.24 6.00 6.19
CA SER A 29 15.89 6.41 7.43
C SER A 29 17.41 6.18 7.39
N ALA A 30 18.17 7.07 8.05
CA ALA A 30 19.63 7.03 8.01
C ALA A 30 20.25 5.69 8.45
N PRO A 31 19.79 5.02 9.52
CA PRO A 31 20.36 3.72 9.94
C PRO A 31 20.14 2.62 8.91
N VAL A 32 18.94 2.55 8.33
CA VAL A 32 18.59 1.54 7.31
C VAL A 32 19.36 1.79 6.02
N ARG A 33 19.48 3.06 5.60
CA ARG A 33 20.27 3.42 4.41
C ARG A 33 21.76 3.10 4.57
N ALA A 34 22.35 3.45 5.71
CA ALA A 34 23.75 3.16 5.99
C ALA A 34 24.04 1.64 5.98
N ALA A 35 23.14 0.85 6.57
CA ALA A 35 23.25 -0.60 6.57
C ALA A 35 23.12 -1.21 5.16
N LEU A 36 22.24 -0.66 4.30
CA LEU A 36 22.07 -1.11 2.92
C LEU A 36 23.27 -0.75 2.01
N GLU A 37 23.89 0.42 2.23
CA GLU A 37 24.98 0.92 1.38
C GLU A 37 26.35 0.31 1.75
N GLY A 38 26.58 -0.03 3.02
CA GLY A 38 27.90 -0.48 3.49
C GLY A 38 27.91 -1.64 4.50
N GLY A 39 26.74 -2.14 4.93
CA GLY A 39 26.64 -3.23 5.90
C GLY A 39 26.60 -4.62 5.26
N GLY A 40 26.93 -5.64 6.05
CA GLY A 40 26.66 -7.03 5.66
C GLY A 40 25.17 -7.35 5.67
N ILE A 41 24.79 -8.55 5.17
CA ILE A 41 23.40 -9.03 5.22
C ILE A 41 22.87 -9.03 6.67
N GLY A 42 23.70 -9.41 7.64
CA GLY A 42 23.34 -9.40 9.06
C GLY A 42 23.03 -8.01 9.60
N ASP A 43 23.88 -7.02 9.31
CA ASP A 43 23.70 -5.63 9.77
C ASP A 43 22.46 -5.00 9.13
N THR A 44 22.22 -5.29 7.84
CA THR A 44 21.01 -4.85 7.14
C THR A 44 19.76 -5.42 7.80
N LEU A 45 19.74 -6.73 8.10
CA LEU A 45 18.59 -7.34 8.76
C LEU A 45 18.35 -6.73 10.14
N ILE A 46 19.41 -6.52 10.92
CA ILE A 46 19.31 -5.87 12.24
C ILE A 46 18.74 -4.44 12.09
N ALA A 47 19.24 -3.65 11.14
CA ALA A 47 18.74 -2.30 10.90
C ALA A 47 17.27 -2.27 10.49
N LEU A 48 16.82 -3.25 9.70
CA LEU A 48 15.41 -3.37 9.28
C LEU A 48 14.51 -3.74 10.45
N VAL A 49 14.87 -4.75 11.26
CA VAL A 49 14.02 -5.20 12.39
C VAL A 49 14.06 -4.25 13.58
N THR A 50 15.10 -3.43 13.73
CA THR A 50 15.19 -2.42 14.80
C THR A 50 14.52 -1.11 14.40
N SER A 51 14.24 -0.89 13.11
CA SER A 51 13.52 0.30 12.65
C SER A 51 12.03 0.21 13.02
N PRO A 52 11.51 1.14 13.85
CA PRO A 52 10.10 1.13 14.27
C PRO A 52 9.15 1.39 13.09
N PHE A 53 9.61 2.13 12.08
CA PHE A 53 8.83 2.37 10.86
C PHE A 53 8.78 1.12 9.98
N VAL A 54 9.88 0.39 9.82
CA VAL A 54 9.86 -0.86 9.03
C VAL A 54 8.99 -1.90 9.71
N THR A 55 9.20 -2.15 11.00
CA THR A 55 8.41 -3.12 11.77
C THR A 55 6.94 -2.72 11.89
N GLY A 56 6.64 -1.47 12.20
CA GLY A 56 5.28 -0.96 12.25
C GLY A 56 4.58 -1.01 10.89
N GLY A 57 5.30 -0.69 9.81
CA GLY A 57 4.82 -0.83 8.44
C GLY A 57 4.50 -2.27 8.07
N LEU A 58 5.40 -3.22 8.39
CA LEU A 58 5.17 -4.66 8.17
C LEU A 58 3.99 -5.19 8.99
N ALA A 59 3.85 -4.78 10.26
CA ALA A 59 2.72 -5.16 11.09
C ALA A 59 1.39 -4.63 10.52
N CYS A 60 1.38 -3.38 10.05
CA CYS A 60 0.22 -2.79 9.37
C CYS A 60 -0.12 -3.53 8.08
N PHE A 61 0.89 -3.90 7.28
CA PHE A 61 0.71 -4.68 6.07
C PHE A 61 0.16 -6.09 6.37
N GLY A 62 0.68 -6.75 7.39
CA GLY A 62 0.19 -8.05 7.86
C GLY A 62 -1.27 -7.98 8.32
N MET A 63 -1.64 -6.93 9.06
CA MET A 63 -3.02 -6.70 9.46
C MET A 63 -3.94 -6.47 8.25
N SER A 64 -3.49 -5.67 7.28
CA SER A 64 -4.18 -5.50 6.01
C SER A 64 -4.43 -6.84 5.30
N ALA A 65 -3.40 -7.70 5.26
CA ALA A 65 -3.50 -9.02 4.64
C ALA A 65 -4.51 -9.91 5.36
N VAL A 66 -4.55 -9.89 6.70
CA VAL A 66 -5.58 -10.62 7.48
C VAL A 66 -6.98 -10.14 7.10
N VAL A 67 -7.23 -8.83 7.06
CA VAL A 67 -8.52 -8.28 6.63
C VAL A 67 -8.85 -8.70 5.19
N TRP A 68 -7.86 -8.68 4.30
CA TRP A 68 -8.00 -9.09 2.91
C TRP A 68 -8.40 -10.56 2.76
N LEU A 69 -7.85 -11.48 3.56
CA LEU A 69 -8.25 -12.89 3.56
C LEU A 69 -9.74 -13.05 3.90
N PHE A 70 -10.26 -12.25 4.84
CA PHE A 70 -11.70 -12.25 5.13
C PHE A 70 -12.54 -11.72 3.97
N VAL A 71 -12.07 -10.69 3.26
CA VAL A 71 -12.73 -10.19 2.04
C VAL A 71 -12.79 -11.30 0.99
N LEU A 72 -11.68 -11.96 0.71
CA LEU A 72 -11.60 -13.05 -0.28
C LEU A 72 -12.48 -14.25 0.07
N SER A 73 -12.73 -14.49 1.36
CA SER A 73 -13.65 -15.54 1.79
C SER A 73 -15.14 -15.22 1.56
N ARG A 74 -15.49 -13.95 1.28
CA ARG A 74 -16.88 -13.47 1.24
C ARG A 74 -17.35 -12.97 -0.12
N ILE A 75 -16.45 -12.43 -0.93
CA ILE A 75 -16.79 -11.87 -2.25
C ILE A 75 -15.85 -12.39 -3.34
N PRO A 76 -16.35 -12.54 -4.58
CA PRO A 76 -15.50 -12.88 -5.72
C PRO A 76 -14.32 -11.93 -5.87
N LEU A 77 -13.16 -12.47 -6.23
CA LEU A 77 -11.93 -11.71 -6.44
C LEU A 77 -12.12 -10.59 -7.47
N SER A 78 -12.88 -10.85 -8.54
CA SER A 78 -13.19 -9.88 -9.59
C SER A 78 -13.94 -8.64 -9.09
N LEU A 79 -14.71 -8.76 -8.00
CA LEU A 79 -15.39 -7.63 -7.36
C LEU A 79 -14.50 -6.92 -6.34
N ALA A 80 -13.59 -7.64 -5.68
CA ALA A 80 -12.71 -7.08 -4.65
C ALA A 80 -11.52 -6.31 -5.24
N TYR A 81 -10.87 -6.88 -6.27
CA TYR A 81 -9.62 -6.35 -6.83
C TYR A 81 -9.69 -4.92 -7.38
N PRO A 82 -10.80 -4.46 -7.98
CA PRO A 82 -10.92 -3.06 -8.42
C PRO A 82 -10.67 -2.05 -7.29
N PHE A 83 -10.99 -2.39 -6.03
CA PHE A 83 -10.73 -1.49 -4.91
C PHE A 83 -9.24 -1.37 -4.55
N VAL A 84 -8.40 -2.35 -4.90
CA VAL A 84 -6.94 -2.28 -4.68
C VAL A 84 -6.33 -1.09 -5.43
N ALA A 85 -6.88 -0.75 -6.59
CA ALA A 85 -6.46 0.41 -7.37
C ALA A 85 -6.70 1.75 -6.64
N LEU A 86 -7.68 1.86 -5.74
CA LEU A 86 -7.81 3.02 -4.86
C LEU A 86 -6.59 3.18 -3.95
N GLY A 87 -6.02 2.06 -3.51
CA GLY A 87 -4.80 2.04 -2.72
C GLY A 87 -3.58 2.55 -3.48
N ILE A 88 -3.51 2.28 -4.79
CA ILE A 88 -2.48 2.83 -5.67
C ILE A 88 -2.60 4.35 -5.71
N VAL A 89 -3.80 4.87 -5.97
CA VAL A 89 -4.08 6.32 -6.02
C VAL A 89 -3.69 6.98 -4.70
N ALA A 90 -4.13 6.42 -3.56
CA ALA A 90 -3.81 6.92 -2.24
C ALA A 90 -2.31 6.91 -1.96
N THR A 91 -1.60 5.84 -2.36
CA THR A 91 -0.16 5.72 -2.14
C THR A 91 0.63 6.71 -3.00
N VAL A 92 0.25 6.91 -4.27
CA VAL A 92 0.89 7.90 -5.16
C VAL A 92 0.68 9.32 -4.62
N PHE A 93 -0.54 9.64 -4.19
CA PHE A 93 -0.86 10.94 -3.61
C PHE A 93 -0.11 11.18 -2.29
N ALA A 94 -0.05 10.17 -1.42
CA ALA A 94 0.75 10.22 -0.20
C ALA A 94 2.25 10.34 -0.50
N GLY A 95 2.74 9.64 -1.53
CA GLY A 95 4.08 9.79 -2.11
C GLY A 95 4.41 11.25 -2.39
N SER A 96 3.55 11.89 -3.16
CA SER A 96 3.75 13.27 -3.59
C SER A 96 3.69 14.28 -2.44
N THR A 97 2.70 14.14 -1.55
CA THR A 97 2.46 15.11 -0.46
C THR A 97 3.40 14.92 0.73
N LEU A 98 3.75 13.69 1.10
CA LEU A 98 4.53 13.39 2.30
C LEU A 98 6.03 13.26 2.04
N PHE A 99 6.43 12.93 0.82
CA PHE A 99 7.84 12.72 0.46
C PHE A 99 8.33 13.69 -0.62
N GLY A 100 7.47 14.59 -1.11
CA GLY A 100 7.82 15.53 -2.18
C GLY A 100 8.08 14.85 -3.52
N GLU A 101 7.61 13.61 -3.70
CA GLU A 101 7.75 12.91 -4.97
C GLU A 101 6.93 13.64 -6.05
N SER A 102 7.55 13.91 -7.19
CA SER A 102 6.88 14.57 -8.32
C SER A 102 6.48 13.51 -9.33
N PRO A 103 5.24 12.95 -9.27
CA PRO A 103 4.80 11.97 -10.24
C PRO A 103 4.83 12.59 -11.64
N THR A 104 5.39 11.84 -12.59
CA THR A 104 5.50 12.29 -13.98
C THR A 104 4.11 12.44 -14.61
N PRO A 105 3.95 13.27 -15.66
CA PRO A 105 2.69 13.37 -16.39
C PRO A 105 2.17 12.00 -16.88
N GLN A 106 3.07 11.12 -17.31
CA GLN A 106 2.74 9.75 -17.71
C GLN A 106 2.20 8.91 -16.54
N SER A 107 2.79 9.06 -15.34
CA SER A 107 2.30 8.38 -14.13
C SER A 107 0.89 8.87 -13.77
N LEU A 108 0.65 10.18 -13.81
CA LEU A 108 -0.67 10.76 -13.54
C LEU A 108 -1.72 10.29 -14.56
N MET A 109 -1.36 10.21 -15.84
CA MET A 109 -2.23 9.65 -16.88
C MET A 109 -2.54 8.17 -16.61
N GLY A 110 -1.55 7.38 -16.21
CA GLY A 110 -1.74 6.00 -15.79
C GLY A 110 -2.68 5.86 -14.58
N VAL A 111 -2.51 6.71 -13.56
CA VAL A 111 -3.41 6.76 -12.40
C VAL A 111 -4.84 7.10 -12.82
N ALA A 112 -5.04 8.06 -13.72
CA ALA A 112 -6.35 8.41 -14.26
C ALA A 112 -7.00 7.25 -15.03
N LEU A 113 -6.21 6.50 -15.82
CA LEU A 113 -6.67 5.29 -16.51
C LEU A 113 -7.06 4.18 -15.53
N ILE A 114 -6.26 3.97 -14.47
CA ILE A 114 -6.57 3.00 -13.41
C ILE A 114 -7.91 3.35 -12.76
N VAL A 115 -8.11 4.60 -12.34
CA VAL A 115 -9.37 5.07 -11.73
C VAL A 115 -10.54 4.86 -12.69
N SER A 116 -10.37 5.20 -13.96
CA SER A 116 -11.40 4.99 -14.99
C SER A 116 -11.76 3.51 -15.14
N GLY A 117 -10.76 2.62 -15.16
CA GLY A 117 -10.96 1.17 -15.20
C GLY A 117 -11.74 0.65 -13.98
N VAL A 118 -11.44 1.14 -12.78
CA VAL A 118 -12.18 0.78 -11.55
C VAL A 118 -13.65 1.22 -11.65
N VAL A 119 -13.90 2.44 -12.13
CA VAL A 119 -15.25 2.95 -12.35
C VAL A 119 -16.00 2.09 -13.37
N MET A 120 -15.36 1.74 -14.49
CA MET A 120 -15.95 0.86 -15.50
C MET A 120 -16.32 -0.51 -14.94
N VAL A 121 -15.45 -1.14 -14.14
CA VAL A 121 -15.76 -2.43 -13.50
C VAL A 121 -16.91 -2.28 -12.49
N GLY A 122 -16.97 -1.17 -11.75
CA GLY A 122 -18.10 -0.90 -10.85
C GLY A 122 -19.43 -0.64 -11.57
N LEU A 123 -19.39 -0.13 -12.80
CA LEU A 123 -20.56 0.11 -13.64
C LEU A 123 -20.99 -1.12 -14.46
N ALA A 124 -20.06 -2.05 -14.72
CA ALA A 124 -20.35 -3.35 -15.30
C ALA A 124 -21.09 -4.21 -14.27
N LYS A 125 -22.41 -4.03 -14.22
CA LYS A 125 -23.32 -4.93 -13.50
C LYS A 125 -23.41 -6.28 -14.17
#